data_AF-A0A1Z5KU12-F1
#
_entry.id   AF-A0A1Z5KU12-F1
#
_cell.length_a   1.000
_cell.length_b   1.000
_cell.length_c   1.000
_cell.angle_alpha   90.00
_cell.angle_beta   90.00
_cell.angle_gamma   90.00
#
_symmetry.space_group_name_H-M   'P 1'
#
loop_
_entity.id
_entity.type
_entity.pdbx_description
1 polymer ?
#
loop_
_entity_poly.entity_id
_entity_poly.type
_entity_poly.pdbx_seq_one_letter_code
_entity_poly.pdbx_strand_id
1 'polypeptide(L)'
;MARRVFTNSRERWRQQNVNGAFAELRKLLPTHPPDRKLSKNEVLRLAMKYIGFLVRLLRDQATSLAAAPAPPGPRKRAAHRSVDDGARRGS
;
A
#
# COMPACT_ATOMS: atom_id res chain seq x y z
N MET A 1 44.35 -31.87 8.48
CA MET A 1 43.16 -31.92 7.59
C MET A 1 41.83 -31.65 8.31
N ALA A 2 41.62 -32.12 9.56
CA ALA A 2 40.36 -31.94 10.30
C ALA A 2 39.88 -30.48 10.46
N ARG A 3 40.77 -29.50 10.74
CA ARG A 3 40.39 -28.08 10.91
C ARG A 3 39.79 -27.44 9.66
N ARG A 4 40.31 -27.81 8.47
CA ARG A 4 39.78 -27.32 7.18
C ARG A 4 38.38 -27.88 6.92
N VAL A 5 38.19 -29.18 7.18
CA VAL A 5 36.89 -29.85 7.04
C VAL A 5 35.84 -29.24 7.98
N PHE A 6 36.19 -29.02 9.25
CA PHE A 6 35.29 -28.38 10.21
C PHE A 6 34.91 -26.95 9.81
N THR A 7 35.89 -26.14 9.42
CA THR A 7 35.65 -24.76 8.98
C THR A 7 34.76 -24.71 7.74
N ASN A 8 35.00 -25.58 6.74
CA ASN A 8 34.18 -25.66 5.54
C ASN A 8 32.75 -26.08 5.85
N SER A 9 32.56 -27.04 6.78
CA SER A 9 31.24 -27.51 7.20
C SER A 9 30.44 -26.38 7.86
N ARG A 10 31.10 -25.61 8.73
CA ARG A 10 30.49 -24.44 9.39
C ARG A 10 30.09 -23.35 8.39
N GLU A 11 30.95 -23.01 7.44
CA GLU A 11 30.61 -22.00 6.42
C GLU A 11 29.48 -22.48 5.51
N ARG A 12 29.46 -23.77 5.14
CA ARG A 12 28.34 -24.36 4.39
C ARG A 12 27.02 -24.22 5.14
N TRP A 13 27.01 -24.51 6.45
CA TRP A 13 25.81 -24.35 7.28
C TRP A 13 25.37 -22.88 7.35
N ARG A 14 26.31 -21.93 7.48
CA ARG A 14 26.01 -20.50 7.43
C ARG A 14 25.36 -20.09 6.11
N GLN A 15 25.87 -20.59 4.98
CA GLN A 15 25.32 -20.33 3.65
C GLN A 15 23.94 -20.99 3.44
N GLN A 16 23.71 -22.17 4.01
CA GLN A 16 22.40 -22.82 4.00
C GLN A 16 21.35 -21.98 4.71
N ASN A 17 21.67 -21.39 5.87
CA ASN A 17 20.77 -20.47 6.56
C ASN A 17 20.41 -19.25 5.70
N VAL A 18 21.40 -18.63 5.04
CA VAL A 18 21.16 -17.50 4.12
C VAL A 18 20.27 -17.92 2.95
N ASN A 19 20.53 -19.09 2.36
CA ASN A 19 19.72 -19.61 1.26
C ASN A 19 18.28 -19.92 1.70
N GLY A 20 18.09 -20.40 2.94
CA GLY A 20 16.77 -20.59 3.55
C GLY A 20 15.99 -19.27 3.67
N ALA A 21 16.63 -18.21 4.17
CA ALA A 21 16.02 -16.89 4.23
C ALA A 21 15.63 -16.32 2.84
N PHE A 22 16.46 -16.57 1.81
CA PHE A 22 16.13 -16.23 0.43
C PHE A 22 14.90 -16.99 -0.09
N ALA A 23 14.75 -18.26 0.29
CA ALA A 23 13.59 -19.07 -0.08
C ALA A 23 12.31 -18.57 0.58
N GLU A 24 12.35 -18.22 1.88
CA GLU A 24 11.19 -17.64 2.57
C GLU A 24 10.80 -16.27 1.98
N LEU A 25 11.77 -15.39 1.73
CA LEU A 25 11.50 -14.10 1.09
C LEU A 25 10.82 -14.29 -0.27
N ARG A 26 11.30 -15.24 -1.08
CA ARG A 26 10.76 -15.54 -2.41
C ARG A 26 9.29 -15.97 -2.38
N LYS A 27 8.84 -16.69 -1.35
CA LYS A 27 7.42 -17.10 -1.22
C LYS A 27 6.47 -15.91 -1.06
N LEU A 28 6.98 -14.78 -0.54
CA LEU A 28 6.21 -13.55 -0.35
C LEU A 28 6.16 -12.67 -1.60
N LEU A 29 6.96 -12.97 -2.64
CA LEU A 29 7.06 -12.14 -3.83
C LEU A 29 6.00 -12.53 -4.86
N PRO A 30 5.19 -11.58 -5.35
CA PRO A 30 4.22 -11.86 -6.39
C PRO A 30 4.94 -12.15 -7.73
N THR A 31 4.67 -13.32 -8.31
CA THR A 31 5.23 -13.73 -9.62
C THR A 31 4.21 -14.50 -10.45
N HIS A 32 4.39 -14.46 -11.77
CA HIS A 32 3.66 -15.31 -12.71
C HIS A 32 4.68 -16.06 -13.60
N PRO A 33 4.62 -17.40 -13.68
CA PRO A 33 3.86 -18.28 -12.80
C PRO A 33 4.37 -18.23 -11.33
N PRO A 34 3.61 -18.69 -10.32
CA PRO A 34 4.00 -18.59 -8.89
C PRO A 34 5.32 -19.30 -8.54
N ASP A 35 5.74 -20.27 -9.34
CA ASP A 35 6.96 -21.05 -9.19
C ASP A 35 8.14 -20.51 -10.02
N ARG A 36 7.97 -19.40 -10.75
CA ARG A 36 8.98 -18.80 -11.63
C ARG A 36 10.32 -18.65 -10.90
N LYS A 37 11.37 -19.35 -11.34
CA LYS A 37 12.72 -19.26 -10.75
C LYS A 37 13.28 -17.84 -10.86
N LEU A 38 13.71 -17.28 -9.74
CA LEU A 38 14.31 -15.96 -9.60
C LEU A 38 15.73 -16.12 -9.06
N SER A 39 16.68 -15.40 -9.64
CA SER A 39 18.02 -15.24 -9.08
C SER A 39 17.98 -14.47 -7.76
N LYS A 40 19.04 -14.59 -6.95
CA LYS A 40 19.18 -13.84 -5.69
C LYS A 40 19.03 -12.33 -5.91
N ASN A 41 19.60 -11.82 -6.99
CA ASN A 41 19.52 -10.40 -7.30
C ASN A 41 18.09 -9.98 -7.67
N GLU A 42 17.38 -10.77 -8.49
CA GLU A 42 15.98 -10.50 -8.80
C GLU A 42 15.09 -10.53 -7.56
N VAL A 43 15.31 -11.48 -6.64
CA VAL A 43 14.59 -11.54 -5.35
C VAL A 43 14.75 -10.23 -4.57
N LEU A 44 15.98 -9.72 -4.45
CA LEU A 44 16.24 -8.46 -3.74
C LEU A 44 15.56 -7.26 -4.43
N ARG A 45 15.69 -7.16 -5.76
CA ARG A 45 15.08 -6.06 -6.52
C ARG A 45 13.55 -6.09 -6.47
N LEU A 46 12.97 -7.28 -6.58
CA LEU A 46 11.52 -7.45 -6.54
C LEU A 46 10.97 -7.19 -5.14
N ALA A 47 11.68 -7.58 -4.07
CA ALA A 47 11.31 -7.25 -2.70
C ALA A 47 11.22 -5.74 -2.47
N MET A 48 12.25 -4.97 -2.87
CA MET A 48 12.23 -3.51 -2.77
C MET A 48 11.06 -2.89 -3.56
N LYS A 49 10.84 -3.36 -4.79
CA LYS A 49 9.71 -2.89 -5.62
C LYS A 49 8.37 -3.22 -4.98
N TYR A 50 8.21 -4.41 -4.39
CA TYR A 50 6.95 -4.85 -3.81
C TYR A 50 6.62 -4.09 -2.52
N ILE A 51 7.61 -3.88 -1.63
CA ILE A 51 7.45 -3.00 -0.47
C ILE A 51 7.01 -1.60 -0.94
N GLY A 52 7.71 -1.02 -1.93
CA GLY A 52 7.34 0.29 -2.48
C GLY A 52 5.95 0.34 -3.12
N PHE A 53 5.51 -0.75 -3.75
CA PHE A 53 4.17 -0.90 -4.29
C PHE A 53 3.12 -0.89 -3.16
N LEU A 54 3.30 -1.70 -2.12
CA LEU A 54 2.37 -1.78 -0.99
C LEU A 54 2.26 -0.43 -0.26
N VAL A 55 3.38 0.28 -0.06
CA VAL A 55 3.39 1.62 0.54
C VAL A 55 2.56 2.62 -0.26
N ARG A 56 2.68 2.62 -1.60
CA ARG A 56 1.87 3.50 -2.46
C ARG A 56 0.39 3.11 -2.41
N LEU A 57 0.09 1.82 -2.52
CA LEU A 57 -1.28 1.31 -2.47
C LEU A 57 -2.01 1.77 -1.20
N LEU A 58 -1.36 1.70 -0.03
CA LEU A 58 -1.93 2.15 1.23
C LEU A 58 -2.15 3.67 1.29
N ARG A 59 -1.25 4.46 0.69
CA ARG A 59 -1.42 5.93 0.61
C ARG A 59 -2.60 6.31 -0.27
N ASP A 60 -2.74 5.67 -1.42
CA ASP A 60 -3.82 5.93 -2.37
C ASP A 60 -5.20 5.54 -1.80
N GLN A 61 -5.24 4.48 -0.98
CA GLN A 61 -6.43 4.10 -0.24
C GLN A 61 -6.81 5.15 0.81
N ALA A 62 -5.82 5.66 1.56
CA ALA A 62 -6.06 6.69 2.56
C ALA A 62 -6.58 8.00 1.94
N THR A 63 -6.02 8.43 0.79
CA THR A 63 -6.50 9.61 0.08
C THR A 63 -7.92 9.42 -0.46
N SER A 64 -8.23 8.24 -0.99
CA SER A 64 -9.58 7.90 -1.49
C SER A 64 -10.62 7.94 -0.37
N LEU A 65 -10.28 7.44 0.83
CA LEU A 65 -11.15 7.49 2.01
C LEU A 65 -11.34 8.93 2.52
N ALA A 66 -10.29 9.75 2.49
CA ALA A 66 -10.36 11.15 2.89
C ALA A 66 -11.11 12.04 1.87
N ALA A 67 -11.11 11.66 0.59
CA ALA A 67 -11.82 12.36 -0.49
C ALA A 67 -13.30 11.98 -0.59
N ALA A 68 -13.82 11.13 0.31
CA ALA A 68 -15.25 10.85 0.39
C ALA A 68 -16.01 12.19 0.61
N PRO A 69 -16.97 12.54 -0.27
CA PRO A 69 -17.64 13.82 -0.20
C PRO A 69 -18.39 13.91 1.13
N ALA A 70 -18.15 15.01 1.86
CA ALA A 70 -18.87 15.29 3.09
C ALA A 70 -20.38 15.14 2.85
N PRO A 71 -21.13 14.51 3.77
CA PRO A 71 -22.57 14.35 3.62
C PRO A 71 -23.19 15.74 3.40
N PRO A 72 -24.17 15.87 2.48
CA PRO A 72 -24.79 17.15 2.19
C PRO A 72 -25.34 17.73 3.49
N GLY A 73 -24.76 18.85 3.91
CA GLY A 73 -25.15 19.54 5.14
C GLY A 73 -26.64 19.87 5.15
N PRO A 74 -27.25 20.04 6.34
CA PRO A 74 -28.68 20.25 6.46
C PRO A 74 -29.09 21.48 5.64
N ARG A 75 -29.93 21.25 4.62
CA ARG A 75 -30.49 22.31 3.78
C ARG A 75 -31.18 23.33 4.69
N LYS A 76 -30.59 24.53 4.83
CA LYS A 76 -31.31 25.67 5.44
C LYS A 76 -32.55 25.90 4.59
N ARG A 77 -33.73 25.54 5.11
CA ARG A 77 -35.03 25.91 4.54
C ARG A 77 -35.03 27.44 4.44
N ALA A 78 -35.03 27.94 3.20
CA ALA A 78 -35.21 29.36 2.93
C ALA A 78 -36.54 29.78 3.59
N ALA A 79 -36.44 30.72 4.54
CA ALA A 79 -37.61 31.29 5.19
C ALA A 79 -38.39 32.08 4.13
N HIS A 80 -39.56 31.55 3.79
CA HIS A 80 -40.54 32.20 2.93
C HIS A 80 -41.27 33.26 3.77
N ARG A 81 -41.01 34.56 3.53
CA ARG A 81 -41.83 35.69 4.02
C ARG A 81 -41.22 37.00 3.52
N SER A 82 -41.89 37.96 2.91
CA SER A 82 -43.16 38.07 2.20
C SER A 82 -42.97 39.32 1.35
N VAL A 83 -43.33 39.28 0.07
CA VAL A 83 -43.49 40.50 -0.72
C VAL A 83 -44.91 41.00 -0.43
N ASP A 84 -45.04 42.14 0.22
CA ASP A 84 -46.27 42.93 0.18
C ASP A 84 -45.91 44.30 -0.38
N ASP A 85 -46.25 44.46 -1.65
CA ASP A 85 -46.14 45.68 -2.44
C ASP A 85 -47.57 46.21 -2.57
N GLY A 86 -47.83 47.36 -1.96
CA GLY A 86 -49.18 47.89 -1.76
C GLY A 86 -49.23 49.40 -1.90
N ALA A 87 -49.11 49.88 -3.15
CA ALA A 87 -49.37 51.25 -3.53
C ALA A 87 -50.81 51.71 -3.17
N ARG A 88 -50.95 52.92 -2.59
CA ARG A 88 -52.16 53.79 -2.62
C ARG A 88 -51.76 55.19 -2.11
N ARG A 89 -51.51 56.20 -2.95
CA ARG A 89 -52.41 57.20 -3.61
C ARG A 89 -53.18 58.12 -2.63
N GLY A 90 -52.97 59.43 -2.78
CA GLY A 90 -53.80 60.56 -2.27
C GLY A 90 -53.44 61.00 -0.85
N SER A 91 -53.33 62.29 -0.49
CA SER A 91 -53.76 63.56 -1.07
C SER A 91 -52.84 64.69 -0.61
#